data_AF-A0A402DND5-F1
#
_entry.id   AF-A0A402DND5-F1
#
_cell.length_a   1.000
_cell.length_b   1.000
_cell.length_c   1.000
_cell.angle_alpha   90.00
_cell.angle_beta   90.00
_cell.angle_gamma   90.00
#
_symmetry.space_group_name_H-M   'P 1'
#
loop_
_entity.id
_entity.type
_entity.pdbx_description
1 polymer ?
#
loop_
_entity_poly.entity_id
_entity_poly.type
_entity_poly.pdbx_seq_one_letter_code
_entity_poly.pdbx_strand_id
1 'polypeptide(L)'
;MKRSELAHVLRAASTIADDVDVVVVGSQSILGSFDEDDLPDEAVGSIEVDVAFLGEDAAAKALAVDGAIGEDSGFHAMYGYYGQGVEIDGLVVLPDGWRERLVVWQSFSSQPARALCLERHDLAVAKLAAFREKDLEFVEALLRERLLTPDVLVERLGHAEMPGPHRRRLVAWVVAVSDRLGASRDGLA
;
A
#
# COMPACT_ATOMS: atom_id res chain seq x y z
N MET A 1 -6.28 9.54 4.49
CA MET A 1 -7.27 8.60 5.04
C MET A 1 -6.87 8.14 6.43
N LYS A 2 -7.87 7.92 7.29
CA LYS A 2 -7.75 7.41 8.67
C LYS A 2 -8.12 5.94 8.79
N ARG A 3 -7.67 5.25 9.84
CA ARG A 3 -8.05 3.84 10.10
C ARG A 3 -9.55 3.61 10.21
N SER A 4 -10.31 4.60 10.68
CA SER A 4 -11.78 4.52 10.72
C SER A 4 -12.42 4.48 9.33
N GLU A 5 -11.86 5.20 8.37
CA GLU A 5 -12.30 5.24 6.98
C GLU A 5 -11.91 3.94 6.27
N LEU A 6 -10.67 3.48 6.49
CA LEU A 6 -10.21 2.15 6.05
C LEU A 6 -11.13 1.03 6.57
N ALA A 7 -11.48 1.04 7.86
CA ALA A 7 -12.40 0.05 8.44
C ALA A 7 -13.77 0.05 7.74
N HIS A 8 -14.26 1.22 7.33
CA HIS A 8 -15.53 1.34 6.63
C HIS A 8 -15.45 0.72 5.22
N VAL A 9 -14.41 1.08 4.46
CA VAL A 9 -14.20 0.52 3.12
C VAL A 9 -14.03 -1.00 3.18
N LEU A 10 -13.22 -1.51 4.11
CA LEU A 10 -13.02 -2.96 4.29
C LEU A 10 -14.32 -3.70 4.60
N ARG A 11 -15.13 -3.17 5.51
CA ARG A 11 -16.43 -3.75 5.86
C ARG A 11 -17.34 -3.82 4.64
N ALA A 12 -17.43 -2.73 3.87
CA ALA A 12 -18.21 -2.69 2.64
C ALA A 12 -17.68 -3.68 1.59
N ALA A 13 -16.37 -3.65 1.31
CA ALA A 13 -15.71 -4.54 0.36
C ALA A 13 -15.93 -6.02 0.70
N SER A 14 -15.74 -6.40 1.97
CA SER A 14 -15.96 -7.79 2.42
C SER A 14 -17.41 -8.26 2.23
N THR A 15 -18.37 -7.35 2.42
CA THR A 15 -19.80 -7.66 2.26
C THR A 15 -20.18 -7.80 0.78
N ILE A 16 -19.62 -6.95 -0.09
CA ILE A 16 -19.87 -6.98 -1.53
C ILE A 16 -19.27 -8.23 -2.18
N ALA A 17 -18.05 -8.60 -1.77
CA ALA A 17 -17.32 -9.72 -2.33
C ALA A 17 -17.67 -11.08 -1.70
N ASP A 18 -18.48 -11.08 -0.62
CA ASP A 18 -18.72 -12.25 0.25
C ASP A 18 -17.41 -12.94 0.66
N ASP A 19 -16.42 -12.12 1.07
CA ASP A 19 -15.09 -12.57 1.44
C ASP A 19 -14.54 -11.74 2.60
N VAL A 20 -14.17 -12.41 3.69
CA VAL A 20 -13.66 -11.74 4.88
C VAL A 20 -12.21 -11.27 4.70
N ASP A 21 -11.45 -11.89 3.79
CA ASP A 21 -10.05 -11.56 3.56
C ASP A 21 -9.92 -10.57 2.40
N VAL A 22 -9.64 -9.32 2.75
CA VAL A 22 -9.47 -8.22 1.78
C VAL A 22 -8.00 -7.84 1.74
N VAL A 23 -7.35 -8.03 0.58
CA VAL A 23 -5.98 -7.57 0.39
C VAL A 23 -6.00 -6.07 0.13
N VAL A 24 -5.34 -5.30 0.99
CA VAL A 24 -5.15 -3.88 0.77
C VAL A 24 -3.82 -3.70 0.05
N VAL A 25 -3.88 -3.20 -1.17
CA VAL A 25 -2.70 -2.73 -1.91
C VAL A 25 -2.69 -1.20 -1.95
N GLY A 26 -1.65 -0.62 -2.53
CA GLY A 26 -1.53 0.84 -2.59
C GLY A 26 -1.17 1.47 -1.25
N SER A 27 -1.25 2.81 -1.18
CA SER A 27 -0.73 3.58 -0.02
C SER A 27 -1.37 3.14 1.30
N GLN A 28 -2.65 2.75 1.30
CA GLN A 28 -3.40 2.42 2.51
C GLN A 28 -2.97 1.11 3.19
N SER A 29 -2.14 0.28 2.54
CA SER A 29 -1.52 -0.87 3.22
C SER A 29 -0.68 -0.44 4.43
N ILE A 30 -0.13 0.79 4.41
CA ILE A 30 0.72 1.30 5.49
C ILE A 30 -0.03 1.38 6.84
N LEU A 31 -1.35 1.61 6.80
CA LEU A 31 -2.19 1.70 7.99
C LEU A 31 -2.35 0.36 8.73
N GLY A 32 -2.01 -0.76 8.07
CA GLY A 32 -1.89 -2.06 8.73
C GLY A 32 -0.69 -2.14 9.67
N SER A 33 0.37 -1.37 9.41
CA SER A 33 1.59 -1.35 10.21
C SER A 33 1.67 -0.17 11.20
N PHE A 34 1.09 0.97 10.86
CA PHE A 34 1.20 2.21 11.62
C PHE A 34 -0.15 2.89 11.79
N ASP A 35 -0.31 3.65 12.87
CA ASP A 35 -1.47 4.55 13.01
C ASP A 35 -1.28 5.79 12.12
N GLU A 36 -2.36 6.42 11.67
CA GLU A 36 -2.27 7.65 10.87
C GLU A 36 -1.51 8.77 11.59
N ASP A 37 -1.55 8.81 12.92
CA ASP A 37 -0.85 9.82 13.74
C ASP A 37 0.68 9.62 13.74
N ASP A 38 1.16 8.43 13.36
CA ASP A 38 2.59 8.08 13.27
C ASP A 38 3.14 8.26 11.84
N LEU A 39 2.30 8.69 10.89
CA LEU A 39 2.64 8.74 9.47
C LEU A 39 2.86 10.17 8.98
N PRO A 40 3.79 10.37 8.01
CA PRO A 40 3.95 11.66 7.35
C PRO A 40 2.74 11.97 6.46
N ASP A 41 2.48 13.26 6.21
CA ASP A 41 1.33 13.73 5.40
C ASP A 41 1.27 13.06 4.01
N GLU A 42 2.44 12.84 3.40
CA GLU A 42 2.60 12.17 2.10
C GLU A 42 2.07 10.73 2.11
N ALA A 43 2.01 10.08 3.29
CA ALA A 43 1.50 8.72 3.45
C ALA A 43 -0.01 8.64 3.74
N VAL A 44 -0.63 9.76 4.13
CA VAL A 44 -2.06 9.83 4.48
C VAL A 44 -2.90 10.64 3.47
N GLY A 45 -2.31 11.15 2.40
CA GLY A 45 -3.00 12.02 1.44
C GLY A 45 -4.01 11.36 0.49
N SER A 46 -3.99 10.03 0.34
CA SER A 46 -4.94 9.30 -0.53
C SER A 46 -6.35 9.24 0.08
N ILE A 47 -7.35 9.28 -0.80
CA ILE A 47 -8.79 9.13 -0.50
C ILE A 47 -9.34 7.77 -0.96
N GLU A 48 -8.56 7.05 -1.75
CA GLU A 48 -8.82 5.71 -2.25
C GLU A 48 -8.21 4.63 -1.34
N VAL A 49 -8.88 3.48 -1.22
CA VAL A 49 -8.30 2.22 -0.76
C VAL A 49 -8.27 1.25 -1.94
N ASP A 50 -7.09 0.85 -2.40
CA ASP A 50 -6.99 -0.18 -3.42
C ASP A 50 -7.22 -1.56 -2.77
N VAL A 51 -8.32 -2.21 -3.11
CA VAL A 51 -8.75 -3.49 -2.55
C VAL A 51 -8.69 -4.59 -3.59
N ALA A 52 -8.15 -5.73 -3.18
CA ALA A 52 -8.00 -6.91 -4.00
C ALA A 52 -8.36 -8.17 -3.22
N PHE A 53 -8.51 -9.27 -3.94
CA PHE A 53 -8.86 -10.56 -3.39
C PHE A 53 -7.90 -11.64 -3.90
N LEU A 54 -7.85 -12.77 -3.22
CA LEU A 54 -7.07 -13.94 -3.62
C LEU A 54 -8.02 -15.06 -4.08
N GLY A 55 -7.52 -15.94 -4.95
CA GLY A 55 -8.28 -17.09 -5.46
C GLY A 55 -8.83 -16.90 -6.87
N GLU A 56 -9.55 -17.91 -7.37
CA GLU A 56 -10.01 -17.99 -8.77
C GLU A 56 -10.96 -16.85 -9.16
N ASP A 57 -11.83 -16.42 -8.24
CA ASP A 57 -12.82 -15.36 -8.47
C ASP A 57 -12.31 -13.95 -8.11
N ALA A 58 -11.00 -13.77 -7.90
CA ALA A 58 -10.42 -12.53 -7.40
C ALA A 58 -10.78 -11.30 -8.26
N ALA A 59 -10.66 -11.42 -9.58
CA ALA A 59 -10.97 -10.34 -10.52
C ALA A 59 -12.46 -9.96 -10.50
N ALA A 60 -13.37 -10.95 -10.40
CA ALA A 60 -14.80 -10.71 -10.32
C ALA A 60 -15.20 -10.01 -9.01
N LYS A 61 -14.59 -10.41 -7.89
CA LYS A 61 -14.78 -9.76 -6.58
C LYS A 61 -14.28 -8.31 -6.60
N ALA A 62 -13.08 -8.07 -7.13
CA ALA A 62 -12.52 -6.73 -7.27
C ALA A 62 -13.44 -5.85 -8.12
N LEU A 63 -13.89 -6.33 -9.29
CA LEU A 63 -14.80 -5.59 -10.16
C LEU A 63 -16.16 -5.28 -9.49
N ALA A 64 -16.70 -6.22 -8.69
CA ALA A 64 -17.94 -5.99 -7.95
C ALA A 64 -17.79 -4.88 -6.89
N VAL A 65 -16.66 -4.87 -6.18
CA VAL A 65 -16.35 -3.82 -5.21
C VAL A 65 -16.18 -2.48 -5.91
N ASP A 66 -15.45 -2.45 -7.02
CA ASP A 66 -15.23 -1.23 -7.80
C ASP A 66 -16.54 -0.61 -8.29
N GLY A 67 -17.44 -1.41 -8.85
CA GLY A 67 -18.74 -0.93 -9.33
C GLY A 67 -19.67 -0.44 -8.22
N ALA A 68 -19.50 -0.92 -6.98
CA ALA A 68 -20.40 -0.60 -5.86
C ALA A 68 -19.89 0.57 -5.00
N ILE A 69 -18.58 0.62 -4.73
CA ILE A 69 -17.97 1.59 -3.81
C ILE A 69 -16.69 2.24 -4.34
N GLY A 70 -16.39 2.10 -5.64
CA GLY A 70 -15.27 2.74 -6.31
C GLY A 70 -15.48 4.22 -6.58
N GLU A 71 -14.61 4.79 -7.41
CA GLU A 71 -14.67 6.19 -7.82
C GLU A 71 -16.04 6.54 -8.44
N ASP A 72 -16.50 7.78 -8.23
CA ASP A 72 -17.81 8.29 -8.63
C ASP A 72 -19.07 7.49 -8.19
N SER A 73 -18.93 6.49 -7.32
CA SER A 73 -20.06 5.76 -6.76
C SER A 73 -20.88 6.61 -5.77
N GLY A 74 -22.09 6.15 -5.45
CA GLY A 74 -22.88 6.75 -4.37
C GLY A 74 -22.19 6.68 -3.01
N PHE A 75 -21.32 5.69 -2.79
CA PHE A 75 -20.48 5.59 -1.61
C PHE A 75 -19.44 6.72 -1.58
N HIS A 76 -18.72 6.92 -2.70
CA HIS A 76 -17.74 7.99 -2.82
C HIS A 76 -18.38 9.37 -2.60
N ALA A 77 -19.50 9.64 -3.28
CA ALA A 77 -20.22 10.91 -3.13
C ALA A 77 -20.71 11.17 -1.69
N MET A 78 -21.07 10.11 -0.96
CA MET A 78 -21.59 10.21 0.42
C MET A 78 -20.48 10.42 1.46
N TYR A 79 -19.34 9.74 1.30
CA TYR A 79 -18.31 9.67 2.35
C TYR A 79 -17.02 10.44 2.01
N GLY A 80 -16.79 10.79 0.75
CA GLY A 80 -15.58 11.50 0.29
C GLY A 80 -14.33 10.62 0.18
N TYR A 81 -14.47 9.31 0.37
CA TYR A 81 -13.45 8.28 0.16
C TYR A 81 -14.11 7.04 -0.45
N TYR A 82 -13.31 6.16 -1.06
CA TYR A 82 -13.84 5.04 -1.83
C TYR A 82 -12.90 3.82 -1.83
N GLY A 83 -13.45 2.66 -2.17
CA GLY A 83 -12.71 1.41 -2.34
C GLY A 83 -12.57 1.07 -3.80
N GLN A 84 -11.36 1.14 -4.34
CA GLN A 84 -11.06 0.84 -5.73
C GLN A 84 -10.74 -0.65 -5.87
N GLY A 85 -11.53 -1.38 -6.64
CA GLY A 85 -11.24 -2.79 -6.92
C GLY A 85 -10.05 -2.91 -7.87
N VAL A 86 -9.04 -3.69 -7.49
CA VAL A 86 -7.83 -3.90 -8.32
C VAL A 86 -7.42 -5.36 -8.37
N GLU A 87 -6.75 -5.72 -9.47
CA GLU A 87 -6.10 -7.03 -9.63
C GLU A 87 -4.62 -6.94 -9.24
N ILE A 88 -4.14 -7.89 -8.44
CA ILE A 88 -2.73 -7.93 -8.02
C ILE A 88 -1.87 -8.59 -9.11
N ASP A 89 -2.33 -9.72 -9.62
CA ASP A 89 -1.54 -10.58 -10.49
C ASP A 89 -1.25 -9.89 -11.83
N GLY A 90 0.05 -9.73 -12.13
CA GLY A 90 0.53 -9.11 -13.36
C GLY A 90 0.50 -7.56 -13.40
N LEU A 91 -0.14 -6.90 -12.43
CA LEU A 91 -0.25 -5.43 -12.39
C LEU A 91 0.57 -4.79 -11.26
N VAL A 92 0.70 -5.46 -10.11
CA VAL A 92 1.45 -4.96 -8.96
C VAL A 92 2.78 -5.71 -8.86
N VAL A 93 3.88 -4.98 -8.97
CA VAL A 93 5.22 -5.55 -8.82
C VAL A 93 5.52 -5.75 -7.34
N LEU A 94 5.54 -7.01 -6.91
CA LEU A 94 5.81 -7.41 -5.53
C LEU A 94 7.04 -8.33 -5.45
N PRO A 95 7.81 -8.27 -4.36
CA PRO A 95 8.92 -9.18 -4.12
C PRO A 95 8.45 -10.60 -3.82
N ASP A 96 9.27 -11.59 -4.15
CA ASP A 96 9.05 -12.99 -3.78
C ASP A 96 8.71 -13.14 -2.30
N GLY A 97 7.73 -14.00 -2.01
CA GLY A 97 7.31 -14.28 -0.64
C GLY A 97 6.50 -13.17 0.05
N TRP A 98 5.93 -12.21 -0.70
CA TRP A 98 5.14 -11.13 -0.11
C TRP A 98 3.89 -11.62 0.62
N ARG A 99 3.28 -12.73 0.17
CA ARG A 99 2.07 -13.31 0.76
C ARG A 99 2.33 -13.77 2.20
N GLU A 100 3.51 -14.32 2.46
CA GLU A 100 3.96 -14.78 3.77
C GLU A 100 4.29 -13.61 4.72
N ARG A 101 4.48 -12.41 4.18
CA ARG A 101 4.79 -11.19 4.94
C ARG A 101 3.59 -10.27 5.15
N LEU A 102 2.40 -10.66 4.68
CA LEU A 102 1.19 -9.86 4.85
C LEU A 102 0.95 -9.50 6.32
N VAL A 103 0.69 -8.22 6.56
CA VAL A 103 0.36 -7.68 7.87
C VAL A 103 -1.16 -7.73 8.02
N VAL A 104 -1.63 -8.55 8.96
CA VAL A 104 -3.05 -8.68 9.25
C VAL A 104 -3.48 -7.53 10.14
N TRP A 105 -4.47 -6.76 9.69
CA TRP A 105 -5.10 -5.71 10.48
C TRP A 105 -6.62 -5.92 10.57
N GLN A 106 -7.17 -5.75 11.77
CA GLN A 106 -8.61 -5.86 12.02
C GLN A 106 -8.99 -4.99 13.21
N SER A 107 -10.18 -4.40 13.14
CA SER A 107 -10.82 -3.70 14.26
C SER A 107 -12.27 -4.15 14.43
N PHE A 108 -12.90 -3.81 15.55
CA PHE A 108 -14.34 -4.03 15.71
C PHE A 108 -15.14 -3.34 14.59
N SER A 109 -14.73 -2.14 14.20
CA SER A 109 -15.37 -1.38 13.12
C SER A 109 -15.14 -1.99 11.74
N SER A 110 -14.11 -2.81 11.51
CA SER A 110 -13.90 -3.43 10.19
C SER A 110 -14.65 -4.74 10.03
N GLN A 111 -15.27 -5.29 11.08
CA GLN A 111 -15.93 -6.61 11.00
C GLN A 111 -17.04 -6.66 9.94
N PRO A 112 -17.15 -7.77 9.18
CA PRO A 112 -16.41 -9.03 9.35
C PRO A 112 -15.00 -9.03 8.72
N ALA A 113 -14.60 -7.98 8.02
CA ALA A 113 -13.37 -7.92 7.25
C ALA A 113 -12.10 -8.05 8.09
N ARG A 114 -11.12 -8.73 7.50
CA ARG A 114 -9.72 -8.80 7.90
C ARG A 114 -8.88 -8.23 6.75
N ALA A 115 -8.18 -7.14 7.03
CA ALA A 115 -7.27 -6.55 6.06
C ALA A 115 -5.98 -7.37 6.01
N LEU A 116 -5.59 -7.74 4.80
CA LEU A 116 -4.28 -8.31 4.50
C LEU A 116 -3.46 -7.20 3.84
N CYS A 117 -2.75 -6.42 4.65
CA CYS A 117 -1.96 -5.30 4.18
C CYS A 117 -0.57 -5.75 3.73
N LEU A 118 -0.04 -5.17 2.65
CA LEU A 118 1.36 -5.34 2.29
C LEU A 118 2.28 -4.90 3.44
N GLU A 119 3.34 -5.66 3.68
CA GLU A 119 4.43 -5.24 4.57
C GLU A 119 5.03 -3.94 4.01
N ARG A 120 5.40 -3.00 4.89
CA ARG A 120 5.83 -1.64 4.51
C ARG A 120 6.95 -1.59 3.45
N HIS A 121 7.89 -2.52 3.44
CA HIS A 121 8.95 -2.58 2.42
C HIS A 121 8.43 -3.19 1.11
N ASP A 122 7.55 -4.19 1.17
CA ASP A 122 6.90 -4.76 -0.01
C ASP A 122 5.98 -3.71 -0.69
N LEU A 123 5.26 -2.93 0.13
CA LEU A 123 4.52 -1.74 -0.31
C LEU A 123 5.45 -0.73 -1.00
N ALA A 124 6.57 -0.39 -0.36
CA ALA A 124 7.53 0.55 -0.94
C ALA A 124 8.11 0.04 -2.27
N VAL A 125 8.36 -1.27 -2.41
CA VAL A 125 8.73 -1.88 -3.69
C VAL A 125 7.66 -1.66 -4.75
N ALA A 126 6.38 -1.92 -4.44
CA ALA A 126 5.28 -1.73 -5.39
C ALA A 126 5.17 -0.26 -5.84
N LYS A 127 5.33 0.68 -4.89
CA LYS A 127 5.35 2.13 -5.15
C LYS A 127 6.53 2.55 -6.04
N LEU A 128 7.73 2.11 -5.71
CA LEU A 128 8.93 2.41 -6.50
C LEU A 128 8.88 1.82 -7.90
N ALA A 129 8.32 0.61 -8.04
CA ALA A 129 8.19 -0.04 -9.35
C ALA A 129 7.30 0.75 -10.31
N ALA A 130 6.21 1.37 -9.82
CA ALA A 130 5.35 2.26 -10.59
C ALA A 130 6.04 3.59 -10.96
N PHE A 131 7.00 4.05 -10.15
CA PHE A 131 7.89 5.18 -10.41
C PHE A 131 7.19 6.49 -10.80
N ARG A 132 6.05 6.80 -10.15
CA ARG A 132 5.36 8.09 -10.29
C ARG A 132 5.88 9.06 -9.23
N GLU A 133 5.84 10.36 -9.52
CA GLU A 133 6.32 11.41 -8.60
C GLU A 133 5.74 11.26 -7.18
N LYS A 134 4.42 11.13 -7.05
CA LYS A 134 3.75 10.88 -5.76
C LYS A 134 4.22 9.61 -5.02
N ASP A 135 4.60 8.57 -5.76
CA ASP A 135 5.07 7.33 -5.16
C ASP A 135 6.52 7.46 -4.65
N LEU A 136 7.34 8.28 -5.32
CA LEU A 136 8.68 8.64 -4.86
C LEU A 136 8.61 9.49 -3.59
N GLU A 137 7.72 10.49 -3.57
CA GLU A 137 7.46 11.33 -2.39
C GLU A 137 6.99 10.48 -1.20
N PHE A 138 6.04 9.57 -1.42
CA PHE A 138 5.57 8.63 -0.41
C PHE A 138 6.73 7.82 0.19
N VAL A 139 7.55 7.16 -0.64
CA VAL A 139 8.65 6.31 -0.15
C VAL A 139 9.76 7.12 0.50
N GLU A 140 10.09 8.30 -0.04
CA GLU A 140 11.06 9.21 0.55
C GLU A 140 10.61 9.68 1.94
N ALA A 141 9.33 10.03 2.11
CA ALA A 141 8.77 10.43 3.40
C ALA A 141 8.87 9.30 4.43
N LEU A 142 8.59 8.05 4.04
CA LEU A 142 8.74 6.90 4.94
C LEU A 142 10.20 6.61 5.30
N LEU A 143 11.15 6.79 4.37
CA LEU A 143 12.60 6.70 4.66
C LEU A 143 13.04 7.81 5.61
N ARG A 144 12.56 9.04 5.39
CA ARG A 144 12.81 10.21 6.25
C ARG A 144 12.34 9.95 7.67
N GLU A 145 11.13 9.43 7.87
CA GLU A 145 10.61 9.13 9.21
C GLU A 145 11.13 7.80 9.80
N ARG A 146 12.10 7.13 9.15
CA ARG A 146 12.66 5.83 9.57
C ARG A 146 11.61 4.72 9.71
N LEU A 147 10.52 4.84 8.96
CA LEU A 147 9.48 3.81 8.87
C LEU A 147 9.89 2.68 7.92
N LEU A 148 10.86 2.93 7.05
CA LEU A 148 11.52 1.94 6.18
C LEU A 148 13.00 1.78 6.55
N THR A 149 13.49 0.55 6.47
CA THR A 149 14.92 0.24 6.55
C THR A 149 15.49 0.17 5.13
N PRO A 150 16.45 1.04 4.75
CA PRO A 150 17.00 1.07 3.39
C PRO A 150 17.55 -0.28 2.92
N ASP A 151 18.30 -0.97 3.79
CA ASP A 151 18.92 -2.26 3.45
C ASP A 151 17.86 -3.33 3.13
N VAL A 152 16.79 -3.38 3.91
CA VAL A 152 15.66 -4.30 3.68
C VAL A 152 14.93 -3.92 2.39
N LEU A 153 14.74 -2.63 2.12
CA LEU A 153 14.11 -2.19 0.87
C LEU A 153 14.95 -2.57 -0.36
N VAL A 154 16.27 -2.41 -0.29
CA VAL A 154 17.19 -2.83 -1.36
C VAL A 154 17.18 -4.35 -1.55
N GLU A 155 17.19 -5.11 -0.45
CA GLU A 155 17.03 -6.57 -0.48
C GLU A 155 15.72 -6.96 -1.20
N ARG A 156 14.59 -6.37 -0.80
CA ARG A 156 13.28 -6.64 -1.41
C ARG A 156 13.23 -6.25 -2.88
N LEU A 157 13.82 -5.13 -3.27
CA LEU A 157 13.99 -4.76 -4.67
C LEU A 157 14.77 -5.82 -5.46
N GLY A 158 15.67 -6.58 -4.82
CA GLY A 158 16.38 -7.72 -5.40
C GLY A 158 15.49 -8.93 -5.73
N HIS A 159 14.35 -9.07 -5.04
CA HIS A 159 13.44 -10.20 -5.13
C HIS A 159 12.16 -9.93 -5.93
N ALA A 160 11.96 -8.71 -6.44
CA ALA A 160 10.78 -8.39 -7.26
C ALA A 160 11.01 -8.66 -8.74
N GLU A 161 10.03 -9.16 -9.47
CA GLU A 161 10.17 -9.37 -10.91
C GLU A 161 10.07 -8.04 -11.68
N MET A 162 11.18 -7.59 -12.27
CA MET A 162 11.23 -6.36 -13.08
C MET A 162 12.51 -6.31 -13.94
N PRO A 163 12.53 -5.50 -15.03
CA PRO A 163 13.71 -5.34 -15.87
C PRO A 163 14.94 -4.89 -15.10
N GLY A 164 16.09 -5.51 -15.36
CA GLY A 164 17.35 -5.23 -14.66
C GLY A 164 17.77 -3.74 -14.64
N PRO A 165 17.66 -2.99 -15.75
CA PRO A 165 17.91 -1.54 -15.74
C PRO A 165 16.98 -0.76 -14.82
N HIS A 166 15.69 -1.13 -14.76
CA HIS A 166 14.71 -0.52 -13.87
C HIS A 166 15.08 -0.75 -12.42
N ARG A 167 15.33 -2.01 -12.03
CA ARG A 167 15.77 -2.38 -10.69
C ARG A 167 17.00 -1.60 -10.23
N ARG A 168 18.04 -1.51 -11.08
CA ARG A 168 19.27 -0.77 -10.76
C ARG A 168 18.99 0.71 -10.53
N ARG A 169 18.08 1.32 -11.29
CA ARG A 169 17.66 2.70 -11.10
C ARG A 169 16.96 2.89 -9.75
N LEU A 170 16.07 1.97 -9.37
CA LEU A 170 15.37 2.03 -8.09
C LEU A 170 16.33 1.87 -6.91
N VAL A 171 17.25 0.91 -6.97
CA VAL A 171 18.28 0.71 -5.94
C VAL A 171 19.17 1.95 -5.82
N ALA A 172 19.64 2.50 -6.93
CA ALA A 172 20.44 3.73 -6.92
C ALA A 172 19.67 4.91 -6.32
N TRP A 173 18.37 5.01 -6.58
CA TRP A 173 17.51 6.03 -5.98
C TRP A 173 17.41 5.85 -4.46
N VAL A 174 17.15 4.63 -3.96
CA VAL A 174 17.06 4.36 -2.51
C VAL A 174 18.36 4.70 -1.80
N VAL A 175 19.51 4.31 -2.37
CA VAL A 175 20.83 4.62 -1.80
C VAL A 175 21.06 6.14 -1.77
N ALA A 176 20.84 6.84 -2.90
CA ALA A 176 21.06 8.28 -2.98
C ALA A 176 20.17 9.08 -2.01
N VAL A 177 18.90 8.68 -1.87
CA VAL A 177 17.97 9.30 -0.90
C VAL A 177 18.42 9.03 0.53
N SER A 178 18.79 7.80 0.84
CA SER A 178 19.25 7.41 2.18
C SER A 178 20.52 8.16 2.59
N ASP A 179 21.50 8.27 1.69
CA ASP A 179 22.74 9.03 1.91
C ASP A 179 22.45 10.52 2.15
N ARG A 180 21.56 11.11 1.34
CA ARG A 180 21.15 12.52 1.50
C ARG A 180 20.47 12.77 2.85
N LEU A 181 19.58 11.88 3.27
CA LEU A 181 18.86 11.97 4.55
C LEU A 181 19.79 11.74 5.74
N GLY A 182 20.81 10.90 5.59
CA GLY A 182 21.88 10.71 6.57
C GLY A 182 22.76 11.95 6.73
N ALA A 183 23.30 12.47 5.63
CA ALA A 183 24.18 13.64 5.63
C ALA A 183 23.49 14.92 6.19
N SER A 184 22.20 15.11 5.90
CA SER A 184 21.42 16.23 6.43
C SER A 184 21.30 16.20 7.96
N ARG A 185 21.42 15.03 8.58
CA ARG A 185 21.30 14.86 10.04
C ARG A 185 22.62 15.09 10.76
N ASP A 186 23.71 14.63 10.17
CA ASP A 186 25.05 14.81 10.74
C ASP A 186 25.52 16.28 10.71
N GLY A 187 24.96 17.11 9.81
CA GLY A 187 25.24 18.55 9.75
C GLY A 187 24.44 19.43 10.73
N LEU A 188 23.51 18.84 11.49
CA LEU A 188 22.65 19.51 12.48
C LEU A 188 23.01 19.16 13.94
N ALA A 189 24.03 18.31 14.14
CA ALA A 189 24.59 17.93 15.44
C ALA A 189 25.88 18.69 15.75
#